data_AF-A0A842TH46-F1
#
_entry.id   AF-A0A842TH46-F1
#
_cell.length_a   1.000
_cell.length_b   1.000
_cell.length_c   1.000
_cell.angle_alpha   90.00
_cell.angle_beta   90.00
_cell.angle_gamma   90.00
#
_symmetry.space_group_name_H-M   'P 1'
#
loop_
_entity.id
_entity.type
_entity.pdbx_description
1 polymer ?
#
loop_
_entity_poly.entity_id
_entity_poly.type
_entity_poly.pdbx_seq_one_letter_code
_entity_poly.pdbx_strand_id
1 'polypeptide(L)'
;MNKKRKITIKDPHLRKIRTNLRNILSEVVINSITEMREYEEDFGFSDPNDHQCYLEYSKRVEALDTVWKESICVCPICGSREKDMTYNPELKEWDCVDCYQEHREWYETHDHPEGRSNPFP
;
A
#
# COMPACT_ATOMS: atom_id res chain seq x y z
N MET A 1 18.31 -1.43 13.48
CA MET A 1 17.71 -2.65 14.08
C MET A 1 16.42 -2.97 13.33
N ASN A 2 16.52 -3.45 12.08
CA ASN A 2 15.35 -3.67 11.21
C ASN A 2 15.21 -5.16 10.91
N LYS A 3 14.60 -5.91 11.83
CA LYS A 3 14.37 -7.34 11.65
C LYS A 3 13.11 -7.56 10.81
N LYS A 4 13.17 -8.50 9.87
CA LYS A 4 12.00 -9.09 9.21
C LYS A 4 10.97 -9.52 10.26
N ARG A 5 9.70 -9.19 10.04
CA ARG A 5 8.59 -9.58 10.92
C ARG A 5 7.54 -10.30 10.08
N LYS A 6 7.05 -11.44 10.54
CA LYS A 6 5.95 -12.16 9.89
C LYS A 6 4.81 -12.28 10.87
N ILE A 7 3.60 -11.91 10.47
CA ILE A 7 2.40 -12.05 11.28
C ILE A 7 1.52 -13.13 10.65
N THR A 8 1.41 -14.25 11.35
CA THR A 8 0.56 -15.38 11.00
C THR A 8 -0.48 -15.61 12.08
N ILE A 9 -1.75 -15.61 11.67
CA ILE A 9 -2.88 -15.92 12.54
C ILE A 9 -3.40 -17.29 12.16
N LYS A 10 -3.21 -18.28 13.04
CA LYS A 10 -3.64 -19.66 12.80
C LYS A 10 -5.14 -19.86 12.99
N ASP A 11 -5.72 -19.15 13.95
CA ASP A 11 -7.13 -19.28 14.29
C ASP A 11 -8.02 -18.67 13.19
N PRO A 12 -8.96 -19.45 12.59
CA PRO A 12 -9.82 -18.97 11.51
C PRO A 12 -10.75 -17.82 11.92
N HIS A 13 -11.20 -17.79 13.17
CA HIS A 13 -12.06 -16.73 13.67
C HIS A 13 -11.27 -15.41 13.80
N LEU A 14 -10.06 -15.46 14.36
CA LEU A 14 -9.17 -14.30 14.42
C LEU A 14 -8.73 -13.83 13.02
N ARG A 15 -8.56 -14.74 12.05
CA ARG A 15 -8.33 -14.37 10.64
C ARG A 15 -9.49 -13.57 10.07
N LYS A 16 -10.73 -14.01 10.34
CA LYS A 16 -11.94 -13.28 9.91
C LYS A 16 -12.01 -11.88 10.53
N ILE A 17 -11.74 -11.77 11.83
CA ILE A 17 -11.69 -10.47 12.53
C ILE A 17 -10.64 -9.56 11.88
N ARG A 18 -9.42 -10.06 11.66
CA ARG A 18 -8.36 -9.31 10.98
C ARG A 18 -8.82 -8.82 9.61
N THR A 19 -9.34 -9.72 8.76
CA THR A 19 -9.78 -9.36 7.40
C THR A 19 -10.85 -8.27 7.45
N ASN A 20 -11.83 -8.40 8.34
CA ASN A 20 -12.89 -7.40 8.49
C ASN A 20 -12.33 -6.04 8.93
N LEU A 21 -11.43 -6.01 9.91
CA LEU A 21 -10.79 -4.77 10.37
C LEU A 21 -10.00 -4.10 9.23
N ARG A 22 -9.24 -4.89 8.46
CA ARG A 22 -8.50 -4.37 7.30
C ARG A 22 -9.44 -3.84 6.23
N ASN A 23 -10.54 -4.51 5.95
CA ASN A 23 -11.54 -4.05 4.98
C ASN A 23 -12.13 -2.71 5.40
N ILE A 24 -12.56 -2.57 6.66
CA ILE A 24 -13.10 -1.31 7.18
C ILE A 24 -12.08 -0.17 7.04
N LEU A 25 -10.82 -0.40 7.43
CA LEU A 25 -9.78 0.62 7.32
C LEU A 25 -9.46 0.97 5.86
N SER A 26 -9.40 -0.03 4.98
CA SER A 26 -9.21 0.17 3.55
C SER A 26 -10.38 0.93 2.91
N GLU A 27 -11.62 0.64 3.29
CA GLU A 27 -12.81 1.35 2.78
C GLU A 27 -12.77 2.83 3.15
N VAL A 28 -12.37 3.17 4.38
CA VAL A 28 -12.20 4.58 4.78
C VAL A 28 -11.20 5.30 3.87
N VAL A 29 -10.06 4.67 3.59
CA VAL A 29 -9.04 5.26 2.69
C VAL A 29 -9.56 5.37 1.26
N ILE A 30 -10.13 4.29 0.71
CA ILE A 30 -10.64 4.24 -0.66
C ILE A 30 -11.74 5.29 -0.84
N ASN A 31 -12.70 5.37 0.07
CA ASN A 31 -13.77 6.37 0.01
C ASN A 31 -13.20 7.79 0.09
N SER A 32 -12.23 8.03 0.98
CA SER A 32 -11.58 9.34 1.08
C SER A 32 -10.90 9.72 -0.24
N ILE A 33 -10.20 8.79 -0.90
CA ILE A 33 -9.56 9.03 -2.20
C ILE A 33 -10.62 9.23 -3.30
N THR A 34 -11.70 8.45 -3.29
CA THR A 34 -12.79 8.57 -4.28
C THR A 34 -13.53 9.89 -4.15
N GLU A 35 -14.00 10.26 -2.95
CA GLU A 35 -14.67 11.53 -2.68
C GLU A 35 -13.79 12.72 -3.08
N MET A 36 -12.50 12.61 -2.76
CA MET A 36 -11.52 13.57 -3.21
C MET A 36 -11.53 13.64 -4.74
N ARG A 37 -11.43 12.53 -5.48
CA ARG A 37 -11.31 12.55 -6.96
C ARG A 37 -12.57 13.05 -7.66
N GLU A 38 -13.74 12.68 -7.14
CA GLU A 38 -15.03 13.19 -7.63
C GLU A 38 -15.10 14.72 -7.51
N TYR A 39 -14.55 15.30 -6.44
CA TYR A 39 -14.42 16.75 -6.30
C TYR A 39 -13.54 17.38 -7.39
N GLU A 40 -12.52 16.68 -7.91
CA GLU A 40 -11.70 17.18 -9.02
C GLU A 40 -12.49 17.24 -10.34
N GLU A 41 -13.29 16.21 -10.62
CA GLU A 41 -14.08 16.10 -11.85
C GLU A 41 -15.19 17.16 -11.90
N ASP A 42 -15.84 17.44 -10.77
CA ASP A 42 -16.95 18.40 -10.69
C ASP A 42 -16.53 19.87 -10.75
N PHE A 43 -15.32 20.22 -10.27
CA PHE A 43 -14.91 21.62 -10.08
C PHE A 43 -13.82 22.13 -11.04
N GLY A 44 -13.35 21.30 -11.97
CA GLY A 44 -12.59 21.68 -13.17
C GLY A 44 -11.65 22.88 -13.00
N PHE A 45 -10.42 22.62 -12.58
CA PHE A 45 -9.37 23.63 -12.36
C PHE A 45 -9.17 24.55 -13.58
N SER A 46 -9.76 25.74 -13.55
CA SER A 46 -9.82 26.68 -14.67
C SER A 46 -8.91 27.91 -14.45
N ASP A 47 -8.47 28.15 -13.21
CA ASP A 47 -7.62 29.26 -12.78
C ASP A 47 -6.16 28.80 -12.52
N PRO A 48 -5.12 29.57 -12.84
CA PRO A 48 -3.74 29.28 -12.40
C PRO A 48 -3.56 29.06 -10.88
N ASN A 49 -4.36 29.70 -10.03
CA ASN A 49 -4.42 29.43 -8.58
C ASN A 49 -4.98 28.03 -8.28
N ASP A 50 -5.82 27.50 -9.17
CA ASP A 50 -6.35 26.15 -9.09
C ASP A 50 -5.25 25.09 -9.29
N HIS A 51 -4.16 25.43 -10.00
CA HIS A 51 -3.02 24.53 -10.15
C HIS A 51 -2.28 24.28 -8.82
N GLN A 52 -2.10 25.31 -8.00
CA GLN A 52 -1.48 25.13 -6.68
C GLN A 52 -2.39 24.34 -5.74
N CYS A 53 -3.70 24.60 -5.77
CA CYS A 53 -4.69 23.82 -5.04
C CYS A 53 -4.70 22.36 -5.49
N TYR A 54 -4.62 22.09 -6.80
CA TYR A 54 -4.49 20.74 -7.36
C TYR A 54 -3.22 20.05 -6.87
N LEU A 55 -2.05 20.71 -6.88
CA LEU A 55 -0.81 20.12 -6.41
C LEU A 55 -0.87 19.76 -4.92
N GLU A 56 -1.43 20.63 -4.08
CA GLU A 56 -1.60 20.35 -2.65
C GLU A 56 -2.58 19.20 -2.43
N TYR A 57 -3.64 19.16 -3.21
CA TYR A 57 -4.64 18.12 -3.18
C TYR A 57 -4.04 16.76 -3.63
N SER A 58 -3.32 16.70 -4.76
CA SER A 58 -2.69 15.48 -5.28
C SER A 58 -1.72 14.91 -4.27
N LYS A 59 -0.95 15.77 -3.59
CA LYS A 59 -0.06 15.38 -2.49
C LYS A 59 -0.80 14.73 -1.33
N ARG A 60 -2.04 15.16 -1.02
CA ARG A 60 -2.85 14.54 0.04
C ARG A 60 -3.33 13.16 -0.36
N VAL A 61 -3.79 12.99 -1.60
CA VAL A 61 -4.18 11.69 -2.15
C VAL A 61 -3.00 10.73 -2.14
N GLU A 62 -1.84 11.16 -2.66
CA GLU A 62 -0.61 10.36 -2.68
C GLU A 62 -0.14 10.01 -1.27
N ALA A 63 -0.17 10.96 -0.32
CA ALA A 63 0.21 10.71 1.05
C ALA A 63 -0.71 9.67 1.72
N LEU A 64 -2.02 9.75 1.47
CA LEU A 64 -2.98 8.80 2.03
C LEU A 64 -2.82 7.39 1.42
N ASP A 65 -2.64 7.31 0.10
CA ASP A 65 -2.37 6.05 -0.61
C ASP A 65 -1.05 5.42 -0.14
N THR A 66 0.00 6.24 0.02
CA THR A 66 1.31 5.79 0.52
C THR A 66 1.19 5.19 1.92
N VAL A 67 0.58 5.92 2.86
CA VAL A 67 0.41 5.43 4.24
C VAL A 67 -0.42 4.15 4.27
N TRP A 68 -1.43 4.03 3.40
CA TRP A 68 -2.24 2.82 3.31
C TRP A 68 -1.45 1.64 2.77
N LYS A 69 -0.67 1.82 1.69
CA LYS A 69 0.21 0.79 1.10
C LYS A 69 1.36 0.37 2.01
N GLU A 70 1.91 1.28 2.79
CA GLU A 70 2.93 0.99 3.81
C GLU A 70 2.34 0.29 5.05
N SER A 71 1.01 0.28 5.21
CA SER A 71 0.34 -0.35 6.35
C SER A 71 0.21 -1.86 6.20
N ILE A 72 -0.04 -2.55 7.31
CA ILE A 72 -0.34 -3.99 7.30
C ILE A 72 -1.76 -4.32 6.75
N CYS A 73 -2.52 -3.31 6.31
CA CYS A 73 -3.91 -3.49 5.92
C CYS A 73 -4.06 -4.06 4.52
N VAL A 74 -3.12 -3.79 3.63
CA VAL A 74 -3.15 -4.20 2.23
C VAL A 74 -1.74 -4.60 1.79
N CYS A 75 -1.63 -5.58 0.91
CA CYS A 75 -0.38 -5.83 0.22
C CYS A 75 -0.25 -4.86 -0.96
N PRO A 76 0.82 -4.04 -1.06
CA PRO A 76 0.96 -3.07 -2.13
C PRO A 76 1.04 -3.73 -3.52
N ILE A 77 1.58 -4.96 -3.59
CA ILE A 77 1.81 -5.69 -4.84
C ILE A 77 0.51 -6.29 -5.42
N CYS A 78 -0.29 -6.98 -4.58
CA CYS A 78 -1.46 -7.74 -5.06
C CYS A 78 -2.81 -7.22 -4.54
N GLY A 79 -2.82 -6.18 -3.71
CA GLY A 79 -4.04 -5.63 -3.10
C GLY A 79 -4.71 -6.54 -2.06
N SER A 80 -4.12 -7.69 -1.73
CA SER A 80 -4.75 -8.64 -0.80
C SER A 80 -4.81 -8.07 0.61
N ARG A 81 -5.98 -8.19 1.23
CA ARG A 81 -6.25 -7.79 2.62
C ARG A 81 -6.39 -9.01 3.55
N GLU A 82 -6.53 -10.20 2.97
CA GLU A 82 -6.85 -11.42 3.70
C GLU A 82 -5.61 -12.24 4.08
N LYS A 83 -4.54 -12.12 3.30
CA LYS A 83 -3.33 -12.92 3.48
C LYS A 83 -2.55 -12.50 4.73
N ASP A 84 -1.72 -13.43 5.20
CA ASP A 84 -0.70 -13.12 6.20
C ASP A 84 0.33 -12.17 5.59
N MET A 85 0.95 -11.35 6.44
CA MET A 85 1.86 -10.29 6.00
C MET A 85 3.26 -10.46 6.58
N THR A 86 4.24 -10.06 5.78
CA THR A 86 5.66 -10.02 6.13
C THR A 86 6.16 -8.60 5.94
N TYR A 87 6.74 -8.02 6.98
CA TYR A 87 7.38 -6.71 6.91
C TYR A 87 8.71 -6.82 6.18
N ASN A 88 8.84 -6.04 5.11
CA ASN A 88 10.07 -5.85 4.36
C ASN A 88 10.86 -4.66 4.95
N PRO A 89 11.97 -4.90 5.66
CA PRO A 89 12.74 -3.82 6.28
C PRO A 89 13.49 -2.93 5.29
N GLU A 90 13.68 -3.37 4.03
CA GLU A 90 14.38 -2.61 3.00
C GLU A 90 13.46 -1.56 2.38
N LEU A 91 12.23 -1.96 2.06
CA LEU A 91 11.20 -1.08 1.50
C LEU A 91 10.36 -0.36 2.57
N LYS A 92 10.43 -0.83 3.83
CA LYS A 92 9.60 -0.36 4.96
C LYS A 92 8.09 -0.59 4.78
N GLU A 93 7.73 -1.64 4.05
CA GLU A 93 6.35 -1.98 3.69
C GLU A 93 5.94 -3.37 4.20
N TRP A 94 4.63 -3.65 4.15
CA TRP A 94 4.08 -4.97 4.46
C TRP A 94 3.59 -5.69 3.20
N ASP A 95 4.29 -6.74 2.83
CA ASP A 95 3.92 -7.60 1.71
C ASP A 95 3.10 -8.79 2.20
N CYS A 96 2.17 -9.29 1.39
CA CYS A 96 1.62 -10.61 1.69
C CYS A 96 2.73 -11.66 1.60
N VAL A 97 2.59 -12.74 2.37
CA VAL A 97 3.61 -13.80 2.45
C VAL A 97 3.99 -14.34 1.06
N ASP A 98 3.03 -14.42 0.14
CA ASP A 98 3.25 -14.94 -1.22
C ASP A 98 4.11 -13.95 -2.03
N CYS A 99 3.69 -12.68 -2.14
CA CYS A 99 4.43 -11.65 -2.87
C CYS A 99 5.82 -11.39 -2.26
N TYR A 100 5.95 -11.44 -0.93
CA TYR A 100 7.26 -11.33 -0.28
C TYR A 100 8.21 -12.45 -0.71
N GLN A 101 7.68 -13.68 -0.84
CA GLN A 101 8.48 -14.84 -1.23
C GLN A 101 8.89 -14.74 -2.71
N GLU A 102 7.95 -14.39 -3.59
CA GLU A 102 8.23 -14.16 -5.02
C GLU A 102 9.28 -13.06 -5.21
N HIS A 103 9.16 -11.94 -4.50
CA HIS A 103 10.09 -10.83 -4.61
C HIS A 103 11.50 -11.21 -4.15
N ARG A 104 11.60 -11.99 -3.06
CA ARG A 104 12.87 -12.52 -2.57
C ARG A 104 13.50 -13.48 -3.57
N GLU A 105 12.73 -14.40 -4.13
CA GLU A 105 13.22 -15.37 -5.13
C GLU A 105 13.73 -14.66 -6.38
N TRP A 106 13.06 -13.59 -6.82
CA TRP A 106 13.51 -12.76 -7.93
C TRP A 106 14.90 -12.17 -7.68
N TYR A 107 15.12 -11.55 -6.50
CA TYR A 107 16.42 -10.98 -6.14
C TYR A 107 17.51 -12.02 -5.89
N GLU A 108 17.18 -13.21 -5.40
CA GLU A 108 18.17 -14.29 -5.19
C GLU A 108 18.63 -14.91 -6.53
N THR A 109 17.80 -14.83 -7.57
CA THR A 109 18.06 -15.43 -8.89
C THR A 109 18.64 -14.45 -9.91
N HIS A 110 18.47 -13.15 -9.71
CA HIS A 110 18.98 -12.11 -10.61
C HIS A 110 20.08 -11.32 -9.88
N ASP A 111 21.34 -11.67 -10.17
CA ASP A 111 22.52 -10.99 -9.66
C ASP A 111 22.55 -9.54 -10.21
N HIS A 112 22.28 -8.56 -9.35
CA HIS A 112 22.19 -7.15 -9.78
C HIS A 112 23.44 -6.37 -9.37
N PRO A 113 24.26 -5.91 -10.34
CA PRO A 113 25.30 -4.93 -10.09
C PRO A 113 24.63 -3.57 -9.81
N GLU A 114 24.84 -3.06 -8.59
CA GLU A 114 24.60 -1.70 -8.10
C GLU A 114 23.51 -0.87 -8.81
N GLY A 115 22.29 -0.90 -8.26
CA GLY A 115 21.20 -0.01 -8.65
C GLY A 115 19.85 -0.59 -8.24
N ARG A 116 19.46 -0.38 -6.98
CA ARG A 116 18.19 -0.91 -6.43
C ARG A 116 16.99 -0.15 -7.00
N SER A 117 16.51 -0.54 -8.18
CA SER A 117 15.15 -0.25 -8.62
C SER A 117 14.28 -1.47 -8.34
N ASN A 118 13.22 -1.28 -7.55
CA ASN A 118 12.20 -2.30 -7.31
C ASN A 118 11.50 -2.58 -8.65
N PRO A 119 11.56 -3.81 -9.20
CA PRO A 119 10.91 -4.13 -10.47
C PRO A 119 9.39 -4.27 -10.33
N PHE A 120 8.86 -4.24 -9.11
CA PHE A 120 7.43 -4.33 -8.83
C PHE A 120 6.86 -2.96 -8.42
N PRO A 121 5.73 -2.54 -9.04
CA PRO A 121 5.14 -1.21 -8.89
C PRO A 121 4.40 -0.99 -7.57
#